data_AF-A0A6P0U7J8-F1
#
_entry.id   AF-A0A6P0U7J8-F1
#
_cell.length_a   1.000
_cell.length_b   1.000
_cell.length_c   1.000
_cell.angle_alpha   90.00
_cell.angle_beta   90.00
_cell.angle_gamma   90.00
#
_symmetry.space_group_name_H-M   'P 1'
#
loop_
_entity.id
_entity.type
_entity.pdbx_description
1 polymer ?
#
loop_
_entity_poly.entity_id
_entity_poly.type
_entity_poly.pdbx_seq_one_letter_code
_entity_poly.pdbx_strand_id
1 'polypeptide(L)'
;SIAMAYAIWEGFIQTAFSNYLEELSKKGKHILEFKEQFLVFDIENRFKQLFEYPKNSSKKAEFFGKLKEYFDKESHELYSPIDTESNVGFDVLNKIMLSFCLDKFPEHWKTYRGPEPSLKVMLKRFLDYRNAIAHGQDITSQEKVTQQVYAKFRGLVLDLMYEIQDRMLKALEEESYLK
;
A
#
# COMPACT_ATOMS: atom_id res chain seq x y z
N SER A 1 23.19 0.10 4.54
CA SER A 1 22.20 0.24 5.63
C SER A 1 20.91 0.93 5.21
N ILE A 2 20.93 2.04 4.45
CA ILE A 2 19.70 2.70 3.95
C ILE A 2 18.88 1.76 3.05
N ALA A 3 19.51 1.06 2.09
CA ALA A 3 18.83 0.07 1.25
C ALA A 3 18.13 -1.03 2.07
N MET A 4 18.73 -1.47 3.19
CA MET A 4 18.10 -2.43 4.10
C MET A 4 16.91 -1.84 4.85
N ALA A 5 17.02 -0.59 5.34
CA ALA A 5 15.89 0.10 5.96
C ALA A 5 14.72 0.25 4.98
N TYR A 6 15.03 0.48 3.70
CA TYR A 6 14.02 0.58 2.66
C TYR A 6 13.38 -0.78 2.35
N ALA A 7 14.17 -1.85 2.27
CA ALA A 7 13.63 -3.21 2.12
C ALA A 7 12.71 -3.60 3.28
N ILE A 8 13.05 -3.20 4.52
CA ILE A 8 12.17 -3.39 5.70
C ILE A 8 10.88 -2.60 5.55
N TRP A 9 10.95 -1.35 5.07
CA TRP A 9 9.77 -0.53 4.81
C TRP A 9 8.83 -1.17 3.79
N GLU A 10 9.35 -1.62 2.65
CA GLU A 10 8.53 -2.29 1.62
C GLU A 10 7.94 -3.61 2.13
N GLY A 11 8.75 -4.43 2.80
CA GLY A 11 8.30 -5.69 3.38
C GLY A 11 7.23 -5.50 4.46
N PHE A 12 7.35 -4.45 5.28
CA PHE A 12 6.31 -4.08 6.24
C PHE A 12 5.00 -3.74 5.54
N ILE A 13 5.02 -2.89 4.50
CA ILE A 13 3.82 -2.51 3.77
C ILE A 13 3.12 -3.74 3.19
N GLN A 14 3.87 -4.62 2.51
CA GLN A 14 3.28 -5.84 1.97
C GLN A 14 2.65 -6.71 3.07
N THR A 15 3.39 -6.95 4.15
CA THR A 15 2.95 -7.86 5.23
C THR A 15 1.78 -7.28 6.02
N ALA A 16 1.85 -6.01 6.42
CA ALA A 16 0.83 -5.37 7.24
C ALA A 16 -0.52 -5.30 6.53
N PHE A 17 -0.52 -4.90 5.24
CA PHE A 17 -1.75 -4.82 4.46
C PHE A 17 -2.29 -6.21 4.09
N SER A 18 -1.42 -7.19 3.82
CA SER A 18 -1.84 -8.59 3.63
C SER A 18 -2.55 -9.14 4.87
N ASN A 19 -1.97 -8.91 6.06
CA ASN A 19 -2.57 -9.35 7.33
C ASN A 19 -3.88 -8.60 7.61
N TYR A 20 -3.94 -7.30 7.35
CA TYR A 20 -5.16 -6.52 7.50
C TYR A 20 -6.30 -7.09 6.66
N LEU A 21 -6.03 -7.42 5.38
CA LEU A 21 -6.98 -8.07 4.50
C LEU A 21 -7.43 -9.46 4.95
N GLU A 22 -6.51 -10.24 5.52
CA GLU A 22 -6.84 -11.55 6.10
C GLU A 22 -7.80 -11.40 7.28
N GLU A 23 -7.55 -10.42 8.17
CA GLU A 23 -8.45 -10.12 9.29
C GLU A 23 -9.82 -9.65 8.81
N LEU A 24 -9.89 -8.83 7.75
CA LEU A 24 -11.17 -8.45 7.14
C LEU A 24 -11.90 -9.64 6.53
N SER A 25 -11.19 -10.54 5.85
CA SER A 25 -11.75 -11.75 5.24
C SER A 25 -12.35 -12.69 6.29
N LYS A 26 -11.72 -12.81 7.46
CA LYS A 26 -12.21 -13.63 8.59
C LYS A 26 -13.56 -13.17 9.12
N LYS A 27 -13.97 -11.91 8.88
CA LYS A 27 -15.30 -11.41 9.26
C LYS A 27 -16.42 -11.96 8.37
N GLY A 28 -16.10 -12.69 7.30
CA GLY A 28 -17.08 -13.45 6.50
C GLY A 28 -18.11 -12.59 5.79
N LYS A 29 -17.72 -11.37 5.39
CA LYS A 29 -18.60 -10.39 4.77
C LYS A 29 -18.67 -10.57 3.25
N HIS A 30 -19.82 -10.21 2.68
CA HIS A 30 -20.00 -10.13 1.25
C HIS A 30 -19.25 -8.92 0.69
N ILE A 31 -18.61 -9.02 -0.48
CA ILE A 31 -17.81 -7.92 -1.05
C ILE A 31 -18.59 -6.59 -1.18
N LEU A 32 -19.89 -6.66 -1.47
CA LEU A 32 -20.74 -5.47 -1.62
C LEU A 32 -21.05 -4.75 -0.30
N GLU A 33 -20.80 -5.37 0.87
CA GLU A 33 -20.88 -4.70 2.18
C GLU A 33 -19.67 -3.79 2.42
N PHE A 34 -18.54 -4.06 1.77
CA PHE A 34 -17.37 -3.19 1.83
C PHE A 34 -17.59 -1.92 1.01
N LYS A 35 -16.86 -0.87 1.38
CA LYS A 35 -16.78 0.37 0.58
C LYS A 35 -16.20 0.11 -0.80
N GLU A 36 -16.48 1.03 -1.72
CA GLU A 36 -16.19 0.89 -3.15
C GLU A 36 -14.69 0.70 -3.43
N GLN A 37 -13.81 1.26 -2.60
CA GLN A 37 -12.36 1.12 -2.78
C GLN A 37 -11.90 -0.33 -2.67
N PHE A 38 -12.46 -1.10 -1.72
CA PHE A 38 -12.17 -2.53 -1.59
C PHE A 38 -12.71 -3.33 -2.76
N LEU A 39 -13.93 -3.03 -3.19
CA LEU A 39 -14.56 -3.68 -4.34
C LEU A 39 -13.71 -3.50 -5.60
N VAL A 40 -13.30 -2.26 -5.88
CA VAL A 40 -12.44 -1.94 -7.02
C VAL A 40 -11.10 -2.65 -6.89
N PHE A 41 -10.44 -2.53 -5.74
CA PHE A 41 -9.14 -3.18 -5.50
C PHE A 41 -9.21 -4.70 -5.71
N ASP A 42 -10.18 -5.38 -5.10
CA ASP A 42 -10.29 -6.83 -5.17
C ASP A 42 -10.62 -7.32 -6.58
N ILE A 43 -11.57 -6.67 -7.26
CA ILE A 43 -11.98 -7.04 -8.61
C ILE A 43 -10.86 -6.80 -9.63
N GLU A 44 -10.21 -5.62 -9.62
CA GLU A 44 -9.16 -5.30 -10.58
C GLU A 44 -7.98 -6.27 -10.49
N ASN A 45 -7.65 -6.71 -9.27
CA ASN A 45 -6.56 -7.66 -9.05
C ASN A 45 -6.92 -9.11 -9.40
N ARG A 46 -8.17 -9.53 -9.21
CA ARG A 46 -8.62 -10.88 -9.59
C ARG A 46 -8.89 -11.04 -11.07
N PHE A 47 -9.44 -10.00 -11.69
CA PHE A 47 -9.98 -10.04 -13.04
C PHE A 47 -9.17 -9.17 -13.99
N LYS A 48 -7.96 -9.63 -14.34
CA LYS A 48 -7.09 -8.97 -15.34
C LYS A 48 -7.79 -8.73 -16.69
N GLN A 49 -8.83 -9.52 -16.99
CA GLN A 49 -9.70 -9.39 -18.16
C GLN A 49 -10.44 -8.04 -18.26
N LEU A 50 -10.51 -7.26 -17.16
CA LEU A 50 -11.01 -5.88 -17.21
C LEU A 50 -10.08 -4.93 -17.96
N PHE A 51 -8.77 -5.17 -17.88
CA PHE A 51 -7.76 -4.41 -18.61
C PHE A 51 -7.44 -5.06 -19.97
N GLU A 52 -7.44 -6.39 -20.02
CA GLU A 52 -7.13 -7.18 -21.21
C GLU A 52 -8.34 -8.02 -21.63
N TYR A 53 -9.30 -7.37 -22.31
CA TYR A 53 -10.57 -8.01 -22.63
C TYR A 53 -10.43 -9.24 -23.55
N PRO A 54 -11.07 -10.39 -23.23
CA PRO A 54 -10.94 -11.60 -24.03
C PRO A 54 -11.49 -11.42 -25.46
N LYS A 55 -10.76 -11.92 -26.45
CA LYS A 55 -11.12 -11.75 -27.88
C LYS A 55 -12.21 -12.72 -28.36
N ASN A 56 -12.17 -13.98 -27.93
CA ASN A 56 -13.09 -15.02 -28.42
C ASN A 56 -14.27 -15.26 -27.46
N SER A 57 -15.38 -15.78 -27.99
CA SER A 57 -16.63 -15.94 -27.24
C SER A 57 -16.52 -16.91 -26.06
N SER A 58 -15.73 -17.98 -26.19
CA SER A 58 -15.54 -18.96 -25.11
C SER A 58 -14.87 -18.33 -23.89
N LYS A 59 -13.78 -17.58 -24.07
CA LYS A 59 -13.11 -16.88 -22.96
C LYS A 59 -13.96 -15.75 -22.36
N LYS A 60 -14.81 -15.11 -23.16
CA LYS A 60 -15.79 -14.13 -22.66
C LYS A 60 -16.83 -14.80 -21.75
N ALA A 61 -17.37 -15.93 -22.17
CA ALA A 61 -18.31 -16.70 -21.37
C ALA A 61 -17.68 -17.18 -20.06
N GLU A 62 -16.43 -17.66 -20.09
CA GLU A 62 -15.66 -18.02 -18.89
C GLU A 62 -15.49 -16.82 -17.95
N PHE A 63 -15.10 -15.66 -18.48
CA PHE A 63 -14.95 -14.44 -17.69
C PHE A 63 -16.26 -14.02 -17.00
N PHE A 64 -17.37 -14.00 -17.74
CA PHE A 64 -18.69 -13.68 -17.17
C PHE A 64 -19.16 -14.73 -16.16
N GLY A 65 -18.87 -16.01 -16.38
CA GLY A 65 -19.11 -17.08 -15.43
C GLY A 65 -18.39 -16.83 -14.11
N LYS A 66 -17.08 -16.54 -14.16
CA LYS A 66 -16.28 -16.24 -12.95
C LYS A 66 -16.73 -14.96 -12.25
N LEU A 67 -17.15 -13.93 -12.98
CA LEU A 67 -17.73 -12.72 -12.38
C LEU A 67 -19.04 -13.04 -11.64
N LYS A 68 -19.94 -13.81 -12.26
CA LYS A 68 -21.18 -14.25 -11.62
C LYS A 68 -20.89 -15.06 -10.35
N GLU A 69 -20.03 -16.07 -10.46
CA GLU A 69 -19.61 -16.89 -9.31
C GLU A 69 -19.00 -16.05 -8.20
N TYR A 70 -18.25 -15.01 -8.54
CA TYR A 70 -17.69 -14.10 -7.55
C TYR A 70 -18.78 -13.33 -6.82
N PHE A 71 -19.74 -12.71 -7.51
CA PHE A 71 -20.80 -11.93 -6.84
C PHE A 71 -21.86 -12.80 -6.14
N ASP A 72 -21.96 -14.08 -6.47
CA ASP A 72 -22.89 -15.01 -5.81
C ASP A 72 -22.35 -15.56 -4.47
N LYS A 73 -21.06 -15.37 -4.15
CA LYS A 73 -20.48 -15.85 -2.90
C LYS A 73 -20.93 -14.99 -1.73
N GLU A 74 -21.50 -15.61 -0.70
CA GLU A 74 -21.91 -14.91 0.53
C GLU A 74 -20.74 -14.30 1.32
N SER A 75 -19.55 -14.89 1.22
CA SER A 75 -18.34 -14.41 1.88
C SER A 75 -17.14 -14.41 0.94
N HIS A 76 -16.32 -13.37 1.01
CA HIS A 76 -15.13 -13.21 0.17
C HIS A 76 -13.85 -13.23 0.99
N GLU A 77 -12.92 -14.11 0.60
CA GLU A 77 -11.50 -13.92 0.92
C GLU A 77 -10.97 -12.82 0.02
N LEU A 78 -10.44 -11.72 0.59
CA LEU A 78 -9.95 -10.56 -0.14
C LEU A 78 -8.55 -10.79 -0.74
N TYR A 79 -8.23 -10.06 -1.81
CA TYR A 79 -7.02 -10.29 -2.59
C TYR A 79 -5.80 -9.76 -1.83
N SER A 80 -5.02 -10.66 -1.25
CA SER A 80 -3.94 -10.29 -0.33
C SER A 80 -2.69 -9.65 -0.97
N PRO A 81 -2.25 -10.01 -2.21
CA PRO A 81 -1.03 -9.44 -2.76
C PRO A 81 -1.08 -7.90 -2.93
N ILE A 82 -0.11 -7.22 -2.34
CA ILE A 82 0.00 -5.75 -2.37
C ILE A 82 1.05 -5.35 -3.38
N ASP A 83 0.64 -4.63 -4.42
CA ASP A 83 1.57 -4.03 -5.37
C ASP A 83 2.17 -2.76 -4.78
N THR A 84 3.47 -2.82 -4.47
CA THR A 84 4.25 -1.68 -3.98
C THR A 84 4.86 -0.85 -5.09
N GLU A 85 4.58 -1.17 -6.36
CA GLU A 85 5.16 -0.56 -7.56
C GLU A 85 6.71 -0.54 -7.53
N SER A 86 7.30 -1.48 -6.78
CA SER A 86 8.74 -1.55 -6.45
C SER A 86 9.34 -0.29 -5.79
N ASN A 87 8.49 0.67 -5.41
CA ASN A 87 8.84 1.97 -4.82
C ASN A 87 7.68 2.54 -3.98
N VAL A 88 7.60 2.24 -2.69
CA VAL A 88 6.63 2.87 -1.77
C VAL A 88 7.06 4.29 -1.38
N GLY A 89 6.87 5.22 -2.31
CA GLY A 89 6.95 6.66 -2.07
C GLY A 89 5.68 7.22 -1.45
N PHE A 90 5.61 8.54 -1.27
CA PHE A 90 4.45 9.22 -0.67
C PHE A 90 3.15 8.98 -1.44
N ASP A 91 3.20 9.07 -2.77
CA ASP A 91 2.01 8.92 -3.62
C ASP A 91 1.54 7.45 -3.65
N VAL A 92 2.47 6.50 -3.78
CA VAL A 92 2.18 5.05 -3.72
C VAL A 92 1.63 4.67 -2.35
N LEU A 93 2.23 5.15 -1.26
CA LEU A 93 1.72 4.94 0.09
C LEU A 93 0.27 5.42 0.20
N ASN A 94 -0.02 6.65 -0.21
CA ASN A 94 -1.38 7.20 -0.12
C ASN A 94 -2.39 6.54 -1.06
N LYS A 95 -1.94 6.02 -2.21
CA LYS A 95 -2.76 5.16 -3.09
C LYS A 95 -3.12 3.88 -2.37
N ILE A 96 -2.15 3.19 -1.77
CA ILE A 96 -2.37 1.99 -0.96
C ILE A 96 -3.36 2.31 0.18
N MET A 97 -3.08 3.31 1.03
CA MET A 97 -3.97 3.69 2.15
C MET A 97 -5.43 3.85 1.70
N LEU A 98 -5.67 4.53 0.59
CA LEU A 98 -7.02 4.69 0.05
C LEU A 98 -7.67 3.41 -0.42
N SER A 99 -6.94 2.56 -1.13
CA SER A 99 -7.47 1.27 -1.62
C SER A 99 -8.01 0.40 -0.48
N PHE A 100 -7.45 0.59 0.72
CA PHE A 100 -7.82 -0.13 1.94
C PHE A 100 -8.73 0.69 2.88
N CYS A 101 -9.34 1.77 2.37
CA CYS A 101 -10.25 2.66 3.11
C CYS A 101 -9.63 3.31 4.36
N LEU A 102 -8.31 3.48 4.38
CA LEU A 102 -7.60 4.16 5.46
C LEU A 102 -7.36 5.63 5.11
N ASP A 103 -7.29 6.46 6.15
CA ASP A 103 -6.96 7.88 5.99
C ASP A 103 -5.60 8.07 5.32
N LYS A 104 -5.50 9.07 4.44
CA LYS A 104 -4.23 9.45 3.82
C LYS A 104 -3.28 10.11 4.82
N PHE A 105 -2.00 10.04 4.53
CA PHE A 105 -1.00 10.91 5.14
C PHE A 105 -1.07 12.30 4.49
N PRO A 106 -1.21 13.38 5.28
CA PRO A 106 -1.03 14.73 4.75
C PRO A 106 0.44 14.94 4.37
N GLU A 107 0.69 15.84 3.43
CA GLU A 107 2.06 16.18 3.02
C GLU A 107 2.90 16.67 4.20
N HIS A 108 2.28 17.42 5.11
CA HIS A 108 2.87 17.88 6.37
C HIS A 108 2.27 17.11 7.55
N TRP A 109 2.95 16.05 7.96
CA TRP A 109 2.48 15.12 9.00
C TRP A 109 3.36 15.17 10.26
N LYS A 110 2.76 15.25 11.45
CA LYS A 110 3.45 15.30 12.76
C LYS A 110 4.70 16.21 12.79
N THR A 111 5.88 15.63 13.04
CA THR A 111 7.17 16.31 13.13
C THR A 111 7.71 16.74 11.76
N TYR A 112 7.12 16.24 10.67
CA TYR A 112 7.41 16.58 9.27
C TYR A 112 6.59 17.80 8.77
N ARG A 113 6.35 18.77 9.66
CA ARG A 113 5.56 20.01 9.42
C ARG A 113 6.41 21.29 9.40
N GLY A 114 7.69 21.21 9.79
CA GLY A 114 8.62 22.36 9.88
C GLY A 114 9.11 22.87 8.52
N PRO A 115 9.91 23.96 8.49
CA PRO A 115 10.19 24.74 7.28
C PRO A 115 10.85 23.94 6.14
N GLU A 116 11.48 22.81 6.43
CA GLU A 116 11.84 21.73 5.51
C GLU A 116 12.34 20.56 6.38
N PRO A 117 12.20 19.29 5.97
CA PRO A 117 11.40 18.78 4.85
C PRO A 117 10.05 18.16 5.28
N SER A 118 9.04 18.29 4.41
CA SER A 118 7.73 17.63 4.53
C SER A 118 7.84 16.10 4.47
N LEU A 119 6.77 15.37 4.82
CA LEU A 119 6.75 13.91 4.71
C LEU A 119 6.98 13.47 3.25
N LYS A 120 6.36 14.18 2.29
CA LYS A 120 6.53 13.92 0.86
C LYS A 120 7.99 14.07 0.44
N VAL A 121 8.64 15.15 0.85
CA VAL A 121 10.06 15.40 0.57
C VAL A 121 10.94 14.33 1.24
N MET A 122 10.62 13.93 2.47
CA MET A 122 11.37 12.91 3.19
C MET A 122 11.32 11.53 2.53
N LEU A 123 10.13 11.07 2.13
CA LEU A 123 9.98 9.80 1.42
C LEU A 123 10.63 9.85 0.03
N LYS A 124 10.54 10.99 -0.68
CA LYS A 124 11.26 11.17 -1.94
C LYS A 124 12.77 11.04 -1.73
N ARG A 125 13.34 11.74 -0.75
CA ARG A 125 14.77 11.65 -0.42
C ARG A 125 15.15 10.21 -0.10
N PHE A 126 14.35 9.50 0.71
CA PHE A 126 14.62 8.10 1.07
C PHE A 126 14.74 7.19 -0.17
N LEU A 127 13.81 7.32 -1.11
CA LEU A 127 13.86 6.62 -2.40
C LEU A 127 15.09 7.01 -3.23
N ASP A 128 15.38 8.31 -3.34
CA ASP A 128 16.53 8.81 -4.09
C ASP A 128 17.85 8.22 -3.55
N TYR A 129 18.01 8.14 -2.22
CA TYR A 129 19.17 7.47 -1.61
C TYR A 129 19.23 5.98 -1.91
N ARG A 130 18.09 5.28 -1.82
CA ARG A 130 18.04 3.84 -2.13
C ARG A 130 18.45 3.59 -3.57
N ASN A 131 17.94 4.38 -4.51
CA ASN A 131 18.23 4.24 -5.93
C ASN A 131 19.70 4.58 -6.23
N ALA A 132 20.24 5.66 -5.65
CA ALA A 132 21.65 6.01 -5.81
C ALA A 132 22.57 4.89 -5.31
N ILE A 133 22.27 4.31 -4.15
CA ILE A 133 23.03 3.18 -3.59
C ILE A 133 22.91 1.94 -4.48
N ALA A 134 21.71 1.60 -4.95
CA ALA A 134 21.47 0.41 -5.77
C ALA A 134 22.14 0.47 -7.15
N HIS A 135 22.19 1.67 -7.74
CA HIS A 135 22.79 1.89 -9.07
C HIS A 135 24.28 2.27 -9.02
N GLY A 136 24.88 2.33 -7.83
CA GLY A 136 26.28 2.72 -7.66
C GLY A 136 26.57 4.15 -8.13
N GLN A 137 25.57 5.02 -8.12
CA GLN A 137 25.72 6.41 -8.55
C GLN A 137 26.53 7.20 -7.52
N ASP A 138 27.29 8.16 -8.01
CA ASP A 138 28.07 9.06 -7.17
C ASP A 138 27.11 9.93 -6.34
N ILE A 139 27.05 9.70 -5.03
CA ILE A 139 26.16 10.38 -4.07
C ILE A 139 26.60 11.84 -3.86
N THR A 140 27.52 12.36 -4.67
CA THR A 140 28.16 13.67 -4.57
C THR A 140 27.18 14.84 -4.69
N SER A 141 26.01 14.64 -5.30
CA SER A 141 24.91 15.60 -5.39
C SER A 141 23.88 15.49 -4.26
N GLN A 142 23.99 14.47 -3.40
CA GLN A 142 23.14 14.25 -2.22
C GLN A 142 23.96 14.46 -0.94
N GLU A 143 23.30 14.60 0.21
CA GLU A 143 23.98 14.63 1.51
C GLU A 143 24.81 13.34 1.65
N LYS A 144 26.03 13.42 2.18
CA LYS A 144 26.83 12.22 2.42
C LYS A 144 26.02 11.24 3.29
N VAL A 145 26.06 9.95 2.98
CA VAL A 145 25.42 8.92 3.81
C VAL A 145 26.13 8.87 5.16
N THR A 146 25.59 9.60 6.14
CA THR A 146 26.07 9.63 7.52
C THR A 146 25.18 8.78 8.42
N GLN A 147 25.65 8.52 9.64
CA GLN A 147 24.82 7.89 10.67
C GLN A 147 23.59 8.73 11.02
N GLN A 148 23.68 10.06 10.92
CA GLN A 148 22.54 10.96 11.15
C GLN A 148 21.47 10.80 10.06
N VAL A 149 21.88 10.72 8.79
CA VAL A 149 20.96 10.46 7.66
C VAL A 149 20.29 9.11 7.83
N TYR A 150 21.04 8.06 8.19
CA TYR A 150 20.49 6.74 8.47
C TYR A 150 19.48 6.77 9.65
N ALA A 151 19.84 7.41 10.76
CA ALA A 151 18.96 7.53 11.92
C ALA A 151 17.65 8.25 11.57
N LYS A 152 17.73 9.28 10.71
CA LYS A 152 16.56 10.02 10.21
C LYS A 152 15.59 9.12 9.42
N PHE A 153 16.11 8.32 8.47
CA PHE A 153 15.26 7.39 7.72
C PHE A 153 14.73 6.25 8.57
N ARG A 154 15.52 5.76 9.53
CA ARG A 154 15.03 4.77 10.50
C ARG A 154 13.87 5.33 11.33
N GLY A 155 13.99 6.57 11.82
CA GLY A 155 12.91 7.26 12.54
C GLY A 155 11.66 7.42 11.69
N LEU A 156 11.82 7.89 10.45
CA LEU A 156 10.73 8.01 9.48
C LEU A 156 9.97 6.69 9.28
N VAL A 157 10.69 5.60 9.03
CA VAL A 157 10.09 4.29 8.80
C VAL A 157 9.32 3.82 10.04
N LEU A 158 9.90 3.96 11.23
CA LEU A 158 9.24 3.57 12.48
C LEU A 158 7.97 4.39 12.72
N ASP A 159 8.03 5.71 12.56
CA ASP A 159 6.87 6.60 12.73
C ASP A 159 5.72 6.18 11.81
N LEU A 160 6.01 5.91 10.54
CA LEU A 160 5.02 5.47 9.55
C LEU A 160 4.46 4.09 9.86
N MET A 161 5.31 3.13 10.26
CA MET A 161 4.86 1.78 10.62
C MET A 161 3.84 1.82 11.76
N TYR A 162 4.14 2.56 12.84
CA TYR A 162 3.24 2.67 13.98
C TYR A 162 1.93 3.37 13.62
N GLU A 163 1.99 4.45 12.83
CA GLU A 163 0.79 5.17 12.42
C GLU A 163 -0.11 4.31 11.51
N ILE A 164 0.47 3.54 10.57
CA ILE A 164 -0.31 2.67 9.69
C ILE A 164 -1.01 1.59 10.52
N GLN A 165 -0.28 0.97 11.46
CA GLN A 165 -0.85 -0.01 12.37
C GLN A 165 -2.01 0.57 13.19
N ASP A 166 -1.83 1.76 13.76
CA ASP A 166 -2.88 2.46 14.54
C ASP A 166 -4.13 2.72 13.69
N ARG A 167 -3.95 3.19 12.45
CA ARG A 167 -5.06 3.41 11.51
C ARG A 167 -5.78 2.12 11.14
N MET A 168 -5.05 1.02 10.93
CA MET A 168 -5.64 -0.30 10.66
C MET A 168 -6.45 -0.79 11.86
N LEU A 169 -5.90 -0.71 13.08
CA LEU A 169 -6.60 -1.13 14.29
C LEU A 169 -7.87 -0.30 14.52
N LYS A 170 -7.77 1.02 14.36
CA LYS A 170 -8.91 1.93 14.44
C LYS A 170 -9.98 1.58 13.39
N ALA A 171 -9.58 1.31 12.15
CA ALA A 171 -10.51 0.90 11.10
C ALA A 171 -11.19 -0.45 11.41
N LEU A 172 -10.49 -1.40 12.04
CA LEU A 172 -11.07 -2.66 12.52
C LEU A 172 -12.08 -2.47 13.65
N GLU A 173 -11.80 -1.56 14.58
CA GLU A 173 -12.66 -1.25 15.72
C GLU A 173 -13.92 -0.49 15.29
N GLU A 174 -13.77 0.51 14.43
CA GLU A 174 -14.86 1.36 13.95
C GLU A 174 -15.61 0.76 12.74
N GLU A 175 -15.13 -0.37 12.22
CA GLU A 175 -15.58 -0.99 10.97
C GLU A 175 -15.65 -0.02 9.78
N SER A 176 -14.73 0.95 9.74
CA SER A 176 -14.75 2.06 8.79
C SER A 176 -14.50 1.66 7.32
N TYR A 177 -14.24 0.38 7.06
CA TYR A 177 -14.14 -0.23 5.74
C TYR A 177 -15.49 -0.73 5.18
N LEU A 178 -16.54 -0.78 6.00
CA LEU A 178 -17.91 -1.12 5.59
C LEU A 178 -18.72 0.13 5.21
N LYS A 179 -19.82 -0.09 4.50
CA LYS A 179 -20.80 0.95 4.15
C LYS A 179 -21.72 1.34 5.30
#